data_AF-A0A062BRN1-F1
#
_entry.id   AF-A0A062BRN1-F1
#
_cell.length_a   1.000
_cell.length_b   1.000
_cell.length_c   1.000
_cell.angle_alpha   90.00
_cell.angle_beta   90.00
_cell.angle_gamma   90.00
#
_symmetry.space_group_name_H-M   'P 1'
#
loop_
_entity.id
_entity.type
_entity.pdbx_description
1 polymer ?
#
loop_
_entity_poly.entity_id
_entity_poly.type
_entity_poly.pdbx_seq_one_letter_code
_entity_poly.pdbx_strand_id
1 'polypeptide(L)'
;MALNIGQDFKKRWLDTPEPVRQVYEDDLKRICELLRPETSIQNWQAREQRAQLESQQRIETAYAELKAELLEQARIRKQRALEKSLAKKRADQTAYNAGLYEDEARQFHQQTEQLYILNQMLSQETLEYSSRYHKNPELPAIDYAQKYFLKVQDEQILTELESVRLRLELEADTQIEQAVSAFRARLQAAAHEEIEYILKNTKFKTSIQD
;
A
#
# COMPACT_ATOMS: atom_id res chain seq x y z
N MET A 1 -46.91 -39.74 41.66
CA MET A 1 -46.87 -38.80 40.52
C MET A 1 -45.48 -38.19 40.47
N ALA A 2 -44.64 -38.59 39.52
CA ALA A 2 -43.33 -37.99 39.36
C ALA A 2 -43.49 -36.61 38.70
N LEU A 3 -43.12 -35.53 39.39
CA LEU A 3 -43.03 -34.20 38.78
C LEU A 3 -42.03 -34.30 37.62
N ASN A 4 -42.51 -34.11 36.40
CA ASN A 4 -41.68 -34.21 35.20
C ASN A 4 -40.95 -32.87 35.04
N ILE A 5 -39.82 -32.70 35.74
CA ILE A 5 -39.09 -31.43 35.79
C ILE A 5 -38.29 -31.17 34.48
N GLY A 6 -38.36 -32.09 33.51
CA GLY A 6 -37.72 -31.97 32.20
C GLY A 6 -36.22 -32.33 32.23
N GLN A 7 -35.71 -32.86 31.13
CA GLN A 7 -34.34 -33.40 31.04
C GLN A 7 -33.24 -32.33 31.27
N ASP A 8 -33.55 -31.05 31.06
CA ASP A 8 -32.60 -29.93 31.18
C ASP A 8 -32.73 -29.12 32.47
N PHE A 9 -33.51 -29.59 33.47
CA PHE A 9 -33.68 -28.85 34.72
C PHE A 9 -32.35 -28.52 35.39
N LYS A 10 -31.44 -29.50 35.47
CA LYS A 10 -30.13 -29.33 36.11
C LYS A 10 -29.31 -28.22 35.44
N LYS A 11 -29.33 -28.15 34.11
CA LYS A 11 -28.61 -27.12 33.35
C LYS A 11 -29.26 -25.76 33.54
N ARG A 12 -30.57 -25.66 33.32
CA ARG A 12 -31.34 -24.43 33.53
C ARG A 12 -31.14 -23.88 34.93
N TRP A 13 -31.20 -24.75 35.95
CA TRP A 13 -31.00 -24.37 37.35
C TRP A 13 -29.59 -23.84 37.61
N LEU A 14 -28.56 -24.47 37.06
CA LEU A 14 -27.17 -24.01 37.22
C LEU A 14 -26.90 -22.70 36.47
N ASP A 15 -27.53 -22.49 35.31
CA ASP A 15 -27.43 -21.25 34.53
C ASP A 15 -28.26 -20.09 35.13
N THR A 16 -29.12 -20.39 36.10
CA THR A 16 -29.96 -19.39 36.75
C THR A 16 -29.12 -18.51 37.69
N PRO A 17 -29.35 -17.19 37.74
CA PRO A 17 -28.69 -16.30 38.69
C PRO A 17 -28.76 -16.85 40.12
N GLU A 18 -27.65 -16.76 40.85
CA GLU A 18 -27.59 -17.19 42.26
C GLU A 18 -28.66 -16.53 43.14
N PRO A 19 -29.00 -15.23 43.00
CA PRO A 19 -30.06 -14.60 43.77
C PRO A 19 -31.43 -15.27 43.54
N VAL A 20 -31.73 -15.68 42.30
CA VAL A 20 -32.97 -16.36 41.95
C VAL A 20 -33.04 -17.74 42.61
N ARG A 21 -31.91 -18.47 42.65
CA ARG A 21 -31.84 -19.77 43.34
C ARG A 21 -32.08 -19.63 44.84
N GLN A 22 -31.49 -18.62 45.47
CA GLN A 22 -31.71 -18.33 46.89
C GLN A 22 -33.17 -17.97 47.19
N VAL A 23 -33.81 -17.17 46.33
CA VAL A 23 -35.23 -16.83 46.47
C VAL A 23 -36.11 -18.09 46.44
N TYR A 24 -35.85 -19.02 45.50
CA TYR A 24 -36.57 -20.28 45.45
C TYR A 24 -36.30 -21.18 46.67
N GLU A 25 -35.08 -21.20 47.20
CA GLU A 25 -34.77 -21.90 48.45
C GLU A 25 -35.52 -21.31 49.65
N ASP A 26 -35.61 -19.99 49.73
CA ASP A 26 -36.33 -19.30 50.79
C ASP A 26 -37.85 -19.51 50.69
N ASP A 27 -38.40 -19.52 49.48
CA ASP A 27 -39.80 -19.87 49.24
C ASP A 27 -40.09 -21.33 49.64
N LEU A 28 -39.17 -22.26 49.38
CA LEU A 28 -39.31 -23.66 49.84
C LEU A 28 -39.25 -23.77 51.38
N LYS A 29 -38.31 -23.08 52.04
CA LYS A 29 -38.23 -23.06 53.51
C LYS A 29 -39.51 -22.52 54.12
N ARG A 30 -40.06 -21.45 53.55
CA ARG A 30 -41.31 -20.79 53.97
C ARG A 30 -42.54 -21.69 53.84
N ILE A 31 -42.62 -22.49 52.77
CA ILE A 31 -43.67 -23.51 52.62
C ILE A 31 -43.51 -24.61 53.68
N CYS A 32 -42.28 -25.03 53.99
CA CYS A 32 -42.01 -26.00 55.05
C CYS A 32 -42.35 -25.48 56.45
N GLU A 33 -42.38 -24.16 56.69
CA GLU A 33 -42.82 -23.59 57.97
C GLU A 33 -44.30 -23.87 58.27
N LEU A 34 -45.13 -24.06 57.25
CA LEU A 34 -46.55 -24.41 57.38
C LEU A 34 -46.75 -25.81 57.99
N LEU A 35 -45.75 -26.69 57.89
CA LEU A 35 -45.77 -28.01 58.51
C LEU A 35 -45.50 -27.98 60.02
N ARG A 36 -45.21 -26.80 60.61
CA ARG A 36 -44.99 -26.65 62.04
C ARG A 36 -46.32 -26.50 62.78
N PRO A 37 -46.49 -27.14 63.96
CA PRO A 37 -47.77 -27.20 64.67
C PRO A 37 -48.28 -25.85 65.21
N GLU A 38 -47.43 -24.83 65.29
CA GLU A 38 -47.73 -23.54 65.94
C GLU A 38 -48.20 -22.45 64.96
N THR A 39 -48.22 -22.70 63.64
CA THR A 39 -48.54 -21.67 62.65
C THR A 39 -50.04 -21.58 62.35
N SER A 40 -50.65 -20.43 62.65
CA SER A 40 -52.00 -20.11 62.17
C SER A 40 -52.01 -19.90 60.65
N ILE A 41 -52.84 -20.68 59.94
CA ILE A 41 -52.93 -20.70 58.47
C ILE A 41 -53.26 -19.31 57.89
N GLN A 42 -54.14 -18.55 58.55
CA GLN A 42 -54.55 -17.22 58.05
C GLN A 42 -53.40 -16.20 58.11
N ASN A 43 -52.60 -16.23 59.19
CA ASN A 43 -51.44 -15.36 59.33
C ASN A 43 -50.33 -15.75 58.36
N TRP A 44 -50.19 -17.04 58.08
CA TRP A 44 -49.27 -17.55 57.07
C TRP A 44 -49.68 -17.09 55.67
N GLN A 45 -50.96 -17.21 55.28
CA GLN A 45 -51.46 -16.75 53.98
C GLN A 45 -51.21 -15.26 53.71
N ALA A 46 -51.42 -14.40 54.71
CA ALA A 46 -51.16 -12.96 54.57
C ALA A 46 -49.66 -12.63 54.41
N ARG A 47 -48.79 -13.39 55.08
CA ARG A 47 -47.32 -13.27 54.94
C ARG A 47 -46.84 -13.82 53.61
N GLU A 48 -47.44 -14.92 53.16
CA GLU A 48 -47.15 -15.59 51.89
C GLU A 48 -47.39 -14.65 50.71
N GLN A 49 -48.55 -13.98 50.66
CA GLN A 49 -48.87 -13.06 49.57
C GLN A 49 -47.86 -11.92 49.44
N ARG A 50 -47.42 -11.34 50.56
CA ARG A 50 -46.42 -10.26 50.54
C ARG A 50 -45.06 -10.79 50.10
N ALA A 51 -44.68 -11.95 50.59
CA ALA A 51 -43.39 -12.50 50.27
C ALA A 51 -43.29 -13.05 48.85
N GLN A 52 -44.39 -13.52 48.26
CA GLN A 52 -44.45 -13.87 46.83
C GLN A 52 -44.26 -12.64 45.93
N LEU A 53 -44.77 -11.47 46.33
CA LEU A 53 -44.53 -10.23 45.60
C LEU A 53 -43.06 -9.83 45.69
N GLU A 54 -42.46 -9.92 46.88
CA GLU A 54 -41.03 -9.65 47.07
C GLU A 54 -40.15 -10.66 46.32
N SER A 55 -40.53 -11.94 46.29
CA SER A 55 -39.79 -12.98 45.56
C SER A 55 -39.83 -12.73 44.06
N GLN A 56 -41.00 -12.39 43.49
CA GLN A 56 -41.14 -12.00 42.09
C GLN A 56 -40.26 -10.80 41.74
N GLN A 57 -40.29 -9.74 42.55
CA GLN A 57 -39.46 -8.55 42.33
C GLN A 57 -37.96 -8.87 42.38
N ARG A 58 -37.52 -9.69 43.34
CA ARG A 58 -36.12 -10.13 43.43
C ARG A 58 -35.70 -10.97 42.23
N ILE A 59 -36.60 -11.83 41.73
CA ILE A 59 -36.33 -12.63 40.55
C ILE A 59 -36.21 -11.73 39.30
N GLU A 60 -37.15 -10.81 39.11
CA GLU A 60 -37.14 -9.87 37.98
C GLU A 60 -35.90 -8.98 37.98
N THR A 61 -35.54 -8.42 39.13
CA THR A 61 -34.33 -7.59 39.29
C THR A 61 -33.06 -8.36 38.98
N ALA A 62 -32.90 -9.58 39.53
CA ALA A 62 -31.72 -10.41 39.26
C ALA A 62 -31.57 -10.76 37.77
N TYR A 63 -32.67 -11.05 37.06
CA TYR A 63 -32.62 -11.28 35.61
C TYR A 63 -32.35 -9.99 34.82
N ALA A 64 -32.87 -8.84 35.27
CA ALA A 64 -32.58 -7.55 34.65
C ALA A 64 -31.10 -7.18 34.77
N GLU A 65 -30.50 -7.42 35.94
CA GLU A 65 -29.07 -7.23 36.20
C GLU A 65 -28.21 -8.14 35.33
N LEU A 66 -28.49 -9.45 35.30
CA LEU A 66 -27.76 -10.39 34.44
C LEU A 66 -27.81 -9.97 32.96
N LYS A 67 -28.99 -9.54 32.49
CA LYS A 67 -29.15 -9.05 31.12
C LYS A 67 -28.32 -7.78 30.86
N ALA A 68 -28.28 -6.87 31.82
CA ALA A 68 -27.46 -5.66 31.72
C ALA A 68 -25.97 -6.00 31.64
N GLU A 69 -25.47 -6.89 32.50
CA GLU A 69 -24.08 -7.36 32.47
C GLU A 69 -23.71 -7.98 31.12
N LEU A 70 -24.58 -8.85 30.57
CA LEU A 70 -24.35 -9.48 29.28
C LEU A 70 -24.27 -8.45 28.14
N LEU A 71 -25.11 -7.41 28.19
CA LEU A 71 -25.08 -6.31 27.22
C LEU A 71 -23.80 -5.48 27.34
N GLU A 72 -23.35 -5.18 28.56
CA GLU A 72 -22.11 -4.46 28.80
C GLU A 72 -20.90 -5.26 28.34
N GLN A 73 -20.83 -6.56 28.65
CA GLN A 73 -19.78 -7.44 28.16
C GLN A 73 -19.77 -7.50 26.63
N ALA A 74 -20.93 -7.58 25.98
CA ALA A 74 -21.02 -7.55 24.52
C ALA A 74 -20.53 -6.21 23.95
N ARG A 75 -20.85 -5.08 24.61
CA ARG A 75 -20.35 -3.76 24.23
C ARG A 75 -18.83 -3.66 24.35
N ILE A 76 -18.27 -4.12 25.48
CA ILE A 76 -16.82 -4.13 25.73
C ILE A 76 -16.10 -5.01 24.70
N ARG A 77 -16.64 -6.19 24.37
CA ARG A 77 -16.08 -7.06 23.33
C ARG A 77 -16.04 -6.37 21.98
N LYS A 78 -17.11 -5.67 21.59
CA LYS A 78 -17.16 -4.88 20.34
C LYS A 78 -16.12 -3.74 20.36
N GLN A 79 -16.02 -3.00 21.45
CA GLN A 79 -15.03 -1.92 21.60
C GLN A 79 -13.60 -2.46 21.46
N ARG A 80 -13.25 -3.52 22.19
CA ARG A 80 -11.93 -4.16 22.10
C ARG A 80 -11.63 -4.70 20.70
N ALA A 81 -12.63 -5.24 20.00
CA ALA A 81 -12.44 -5.71 18.62
C ALA A 81 -12.15 -4.55 17.66
N LEU A 82 -12.86 -3.42 17.82
CA LEU A 82 -12.60 -2.21 17.05
C LEU A 82 -11.22 -1.64 17.34
N GLU A 83 -10.82 -1.53 18.60
CA GLU A 83 -9.48 -1.07 19.01
C GLU A 83 -8.38 -1.94 18.40
N LYS A 84 -8.52 -3.27 18.47
CA LYS A 84 -7.58 -4.20 17.82
C LYS A 84 -7.52 -4.00 16.31
N SER A 85 -8.68 -3.80 15.66
CA SER A 85 -8.72 -3.56 14.21
C SER A 85 -8.05 -2.24 13.82
N LEU A 86 -8.23 -1.19 14.62
CA LEU A 86 -7.60 0.12 14.40
C LEU A 86 -6.09 0.06 14.68
N ALA A 87 -5.67 -0.61 15.75
CA ALA A 87 -4.26 -0.82 16.05
C ALA A 87 -3.56 -1.57 14.92
N LYS A 88 -4.19 -2.63 14.38
CA LYS A 88 -3.66 -3.36 13.22
C LYS A 88 -3.53 -2.45 11.98
N LYS A 89 -4.58 -1.68 11.65
CA LYS A 89 -4.53 -0.73 10.52
C LYS A 89 -3.42 0.31 10.69
N ARG A 90 -3.23 0.85 11.90
CA ARG A 90 -2.15 1.78 12.19
C ARG A 90 -0.78 1.12 12.04
N ALA A 91 -0.60 -0.11 12.53
CA ALA A 91 0.63 -0.87 12.36
C ALA A 91 0.95 -1.12 10.87
N ASP A 92 -0.04 -1.56 10.09
CA ASP A 92 0.10 -1.79 8.65
C ASP A 92 0.49 -0.49 7.92
N GLN A 93 -0.13 0.64 8.27
CA GLN A 93 0.23 1.96 7.73
C GLN A 93 1.65 2.39 8.11
N THR A 94 2.05 2.19 9.37
CA THR A 94 3.41 2.54 9.80
C THR A 94 4.46 1.70 9.09
N ALA A 95 4.20 0.40 8.88
CA ALA A 95 5.10 -0.48 8.15
C ALA A 95 5.20 -0.08 6.67
N TYR A 96 4.07 0.25 6.03
CA TYR A 96 4.04 0.74 4.65
C TYR A 96 4.83 2.06 4.51
N ASN A 97 4.59 3.03 5.38
CA ASN A 97 5.29 4.31 5.35
C ASN A 97 6.79 4.13 5.60
N ALA A 98 7.19 3.25 6.52
CA ALA A 98 8.60 2.94 6.76
C ALA A 98 9.28 2.38 5.50
N GLY A 99 8.62 1.46 4.79
CA GLY A 99 9.11 0.95 3.50
C GLY A 99 9.26 2.05 2.44
N LEU A 100 8.27 2.95 2.35
CA LEU A 100 8.34 4.08 1.42
C LEU A 100 9.53 5.00 1.72
N TYR A 101 9.77 5.34 2.99
CA TYR A 101 10.93 6.17 3.38
C TYR A 101 12.26 5.50 3.06
N GLU A 102 12.38 4.19 3.26
CA GLU A 102 13.58 3.44 2.90
C GLU A 102 13.83 3.45 1.39
N ASP A 103 12.78 3.25 0.59
CA ASP A 103 12.86 3.28 -0.86
C ASP A 103 13.20 4.69 -1.38
N GLU A 104 12.56 5.74 -0.83
CA GLU A 104 12.88 7.14 -1.14
C GLU A 104 14.35 7.47 -0.82
N ALA A 105 14.84 7.02 0.34
CA ALA A 105 16.24 7.23 0.72
C ALA A 105 17.22 6.54 -0.25
N ARG A 106 16.90 5.32 -0.69
CA ARG A 106 17.71 4.59 -1.69
C ARG A 106 17.69 5.29 -3.04
N GLN A 107 16.52 5.71 -3.51
CA GLN A 107 16.39 6.44 -4.78
C GLN A 107 17.14 7.77 -4.74
N PHE A 108 17.01 8.52 -3.65
CA PHE A 108 17.73 9.77 -3.46
C PHE A 108 19.25 9.52 -3.50
N HIS A 109 19.74 8.49 -2.80
CA HIS A 109 21.15 8.16 -2.82
C HIS A 109 21.64 7.84 -4.24
N GLN A 110 20.93 6.99 -4.99
CA GLN A 110 21.24 6.68 -6.39
C GLN A 110 21.26 7.93 -7.27
N GLN A 111 20.28 8.83 -7.11
CA GLN A 111 20.24 10.09 -7.85
C GLN A 111 21.44 10.98 -7.50
N THR A 112 21.82 11.07 -6.22
CA THR A 112 23.00 11.85 -5.81
C THR A 112 24.30 11.30 -6.39
N GLU A 113 24.47 9.98 -6.43
CA GLU A 113 25.64 9.35 -7.06
C GLU A 113 25.68 9.62 -8.57
N GLN A 114 24.54 9.50 -9.26
CA GLN A 114 24.45 9.82 -10.69
C GLN A 114 24.79 11.29 -10.97
N LEU A 115 24.26 12.22 -10.17
CA LEU A 115 24.59 13.64 -10.29
C LEU A 115 26.07 13.92 -10.02
N TYR A 116 26.67 13.21 -9.08
CA TYR A 116 28.10 13.32 -8.80
C TYR A 116 28.95 12.85 -9.99
N ILE A 117 28.61 11.70 -10.58
CA ILE A 117 29.28 11.17 -11.78
C ILE A 117 29.13 12.14 -12.95
N LEU A 118 27.93 12.69 -13.17
CA LEU A 118 27.68 13.65 -14.24
C LEU A 118 28.48 14.94 -14.05
N ASN A 119 28.57 15.46 -12.82
CA ASN A 119 29.42 16.61 -12.51
C ASN A 119 30.90 16.32 -12.77
N GLN A 120 31.38 15.12 -12.44
CA GLN A 120 32.75 14.72 -12.76
C GLN A 120 32.98 14.68 -14.27
N MET A 121 32.09 14.06 -15.04
CA MET A 121 32.18 14.03 -16.51
C MET A 121 32.17 15.44 -17.10
N LEU A 122 31.25 16.30 -16.67
CA LEU A 122 31.16 17.68 -17.14
C LEU A 122 32.43 18.46 -16.80
N SER A 123 33.01 18.23 -15.62
CA SER A 123 34.26 18.89 -15.22
C SER A 123 35.44 18.47 -16.10
N GLN A 124 35.53 17.17 -16.46
CA GLN A 124 36.54 16.66 -17.38
C GLN A 124 36.34 17.24 -18.78
N GLU A 125 35.12 17.21 -19.30
CA GLU A 125 34.80 17.79 -20.61
C GLU A 125 35.10 19.30 -20.65
N THR A 126 34.81 20.03 -19.58
CA THR A 126 35.12 21.46 -19.47
C THR A 126 36.64 21.71 -19.49
N LEU A 127 37.43 20.87 -18.81
CA LEU A 127 38.89 20.93 -18.84
C LEU A 127 39.43 20.63 -20.24
N GLU A 128 38.93 19.56 -20.88
CA GLU A 128 39.32 19.20 -22.25
C GLU A 128 38.96 20.32 -23.24
N TYR A 129 37.74 20.85 -23.16
CA TYR A 129 37.27 21.92 -24.03
C TYR A 129 38.06 23.22 -23.81
N SER A 130 38.28 23.63 -22.56
CA SER A 130 39.06 24.82 -22.25
C SER A 130 40.53 24.70 -22.65
N SER A 131 41.13 23.50 -22.58
CA SER A 131 42.52 23.26 -23.00
C SER A 131 42.78 23.51 -24.49
N ARG A 132 41.74 23.45 -25.33
CA ARG A 132 41.83 23.81 -26.77
C ARG A 132 42.08 25.30 -26.97
N TYR A 133 41.68 26.12 -26.00
CA TYR A 133 41.85 27.57 -26.04
C TYR A 133 43.06 27.96 -25.19
N HIS A 134 44.12 28.39 -25.86
CA HIS A 134 45.21 29.09 -25.21
C HIS A 134 44.88 30.59 -25.18
N LYS A 135 45.39 31.31 -24.17
CA LYS A 135 45.33 32.77 -24.17
C LYS A 135 46.00 33.25 -25.46
N ASN A 136 45.28 34.04 -26.27
CA ASN A 136 45.85 34.63 -27.47
C ASN A 136 47.17 35.32 -27.06
N PRO A 137 48.29 35.09 -27.78
CA PRO A 137 49.53 35.78 -27.48
C PRO A 137 49.22 37.29 -27.48
N GLU A 138 49.72 38.00 -26.47
CA GLU A 138 49.63 39.46 -26.39
C GLU A 138 50.46 40.03 -27.55
N LEU A 139 49.89 40.02 -28.75
CA LEU A 139 50.47 40.63 -29.93
C LEU A 139 50.43 42.14 -29.71
N PRO A 140 51.53 42.87 -29.96
CA PRO A 140 51.49 44.32 -29.96
C PRO A 140 50.42 44.78 -30.95
N ALA A 141 49.65 45.81 -30.57
CA ALA A 141 48.57 46.36 -31.37
C ALA A 141 49.01 46.52 -32.84
N ILE A 142 48.34 45.79 -33.74
CA ILE A 142 48.64 45.81 -35.17
C ILE A 142 48.31 47.21 -35.69
N ASP A 143 49.34 47.95 -36.09
CA ASP A 143 49.16 49.24 -36.75
C ASP A 143 48.76 49.01 -38.21
N TYR A 144 47.46 49.14 -38.49
CA TYR A 144 46.87 48.99 -39.83
C TYR A 144 47.36 50.07 -40.83
N ALA A 145 48.19 51.02 -40.41
CA ALA A 145 48.75 52.06 -41.28
C ALA A 145 49.87 51.55 -42.21
N GLN A 146 50.52 50.43 -41.90
CA GLN A 146 51.54 49.85 -42.76
C GLN A 146 50.94 48.81 -43.72
N LYS A 147 50.80 49.24 -44.99
CA LYS A 147 50.47 48.46 -46.19
C LYS A 147 51.48 47.34 -46.52
N TYR A 148 51.97 46.58 -45.55
CA TYR A 148 52.64 45.31 -45.82
C TYR A 148 51.57 44.22 -45.88
N PHE A 149 51.06 44.06 -47.10
CA PHE A 149 50.20 42.98 -47.54
C PHE A 149 50.66 41.63 -46.94
N LEU A 150 49.86 41.10 -46.02
CA LEU A 150 49.61 39.67 -45.95
C LEU A 150 49.02 39.26 -47.30
N LYS A 151 49.87 39.00 -48.30
CA LYS A 151 49.48 38.20 -49.46
C LYS A 151 49.31 36.78 -48.94
N VAL A 152 48.14 36.49 -48.39
CA VAL A 152 47.66 35.11 -48.37
C VAL A 152 47.61 34.71 -49.85
N GLN A 153 48.43 33.74 -50.24
CA GLN A 153 48.47 33.27 -51.61
C GLN A 153 47.11 32.62 -51.90
N ASP A 154 46.41 33.06 -52.95
CA ASP A 154 45.11 32.51 -53.34
C ASP A 154 45.14 30.97 -53.48
N GLU A 155 46.30 30.40 -53.83
CA GLU A 155 46.52 28.94 -53.87
C GLU A 155 46.28 28.26 -52.51
N GLN A 156 46.68 28.86 -51.39
CA GLN A 156 46.45 28.27 -50.05
C GLN A 156 44.97 28.28 -49.68
N ILE A 157 44.25 29.34 -50.06
CA ILE A 157 42.80 29.44 -49.84
C ILE A 157 42.07 28.40 -50.70
N LEU A 158 42.49 28.21 -51.95
CA LEU A 158 41.92 27.20 -52.84
C LEU A 158 42.15 25.78 -52.34
N THR A 159 43.36 25.46 -51.86
CA THR A 159 43.65 24.12 -51.31
C THR A 159 42.84 23.82 -50.04
N GLU A 160 42.63 24.81 -49.17
CA GLU A 160 41.81 24.63 -47.97
C GLU A 160 40.31 24.55 -48.32
N LEU A 161 39.86 25.27 -49.34
CA LEU A 161 38.49 25.15 -49.84
C LEU A 161 38.23 23.76 -50.44
N GLU A 162 39.20 23.22 -51.19
CA GLU A 162 39.14 21.87 -51.75
C GLU A 162 39.19 20.79 -50.64
N SER A 163 40.00 21.00 -49.60
CA SER A 163 40.07 20.08 -48.45
C SER A 163 38.74 20.04 -47.67
N VAL A 164 38.13 21.20 -47.45
CA VAL A 164 36.82 21.33 -46.80
C VAL A 164 35.73 20.73 -47.67
N ARG A 165 35.75 20.98 -48.98
CA ARG A 165 34.81 20.40 -49.93
C ARG A 165 34.86 18.87 -49.91
N LEU A 166 36.06 18.29 -49.99
CA LEU A 166 36.23 16.83 -49.95
C LEU A 166 35.72 16.25 -48.63
N ARG A 167 35.98 16.92 -47.50
CA ARG A 167 35.48 16.48 -46.19
C ARG A 167 33.95 16.52 -46.14
N LEU A 168 33.32 17.57 -46.67
CA LEU A 168 31.87 17.69 -46.73
C LEU A 168 31.23 16.67 -47.68
N GLU A 169 31.86 16.37 -48.82
CA GLU A 169 31.42 15.32 -49.74
C GLU A 169 31.46 13.95 -49.04
N LEU A 170 32.56 13.62 -48.35
CA LEU A 170 32.68 12.38 -47.58
C LEU A 170 31.71 12.32 -46.40
N GLU A 171 31.52 13.42 -45.68
CA GLU A 171 30.56 13.49 -44.58
C GLU A 171 29.13 13.28 -45.09
N ALA A 172 28.76 13.90 -46.21
CA ALA A 172 27.46 13.69 -46.84
C ALA A 172 27.25 12.24 -47.27
N ASP A 173 28.25 11.60 -47.89
CA ASP A 173 28.17 10.18 -48.27
C ASP A 173 27.97 9.29 -47.04
N THR A 174 28.71 9.53 -45.95
CA THR A 174 28.54 8.76 -44.70
C THR A 174 27.16 8.96 -44.08
N GLN A 175 26.61 10.18 -44.12
CA GLN A 175 25.26 10.46 -43.63
C GLN A 175 24.19 9.77 -44.49
N ILE A 176 24.37 9.73 -45.81
CA ILE A 176 23.47 9.01 -46.73
C ILE A 176 23.51 7.51 -46.44
N GLU A 177 24.68 6.91 -46.27
CA GLU A 177 24.82 5.48 -45.94
C GLU A 177 24.14 5.13 -44.61
N GLN A 178 24.36 5.95 -43.58
CA GLN A 178 23.69 5.79 -42.29
C GLN A 178 22.17 5.87 -42.42
N ALA A 179 21.65 6.87 -43.15
CA ALA A 179 20.22 7.03 -43.37
C ALA A 179 19.60 5.82 -44.12
N VAL A 180 20.28 5.31 -45.16
CA VAL A 180 19.83 4.12 -45.90
C VAL A 180 19.85 2.88 -45.02
N SER A 181 20.89 2.68 -44.20
CA SER A 181 20.95 1.55 -43.27
C SER A 181 19.82 1.60 -42.23
N ALA A 182 19.56 2.77 -41.65
CA ALA A 182 18.50 2.98 -40.67
C ALA A 182 17.11 2.77 -41.30
N PHE A 183 16.90 3.24 -42.53
CA PHE A 183 15.67 3.02 -43.28
C PHE A 183 15.45 1.53 -43.56
N ARG A 184 16.47 0.80 -44.03
CA ARG A 184 16.39 -0.65 -44.25
C ARG A 184 16.06 -1.41 -42.97
N ALA A 185 16.70 -1.07 -41.85
CA ALA A 185 16.42 -1.68 -40.56
C ALA A 185 14.96 -1.45 -40.11
N ARG A 186 14.44 -0.23 -40.28
CA ARG A 186 13.03 0.08 -39.98
C ARG A 186 12.06 -0.68 -40.87
N LEU A 187 12.37 -0.81 -42.17
CA LEU A 187 11.53 -1.54 -43.12
C LEU A 187 11.51 -3.04 -42.78
N GLN A 188 12.67 -3.62 -42.43
CA GLN A 188 12.75 -5.01 -41.98
C GLN A 188 12.00 -5.24 -40.67
N ALA A 189 12.07 -4.31 -39.72
CA ALA A 189 11.33 -4.37 -38.46
C ALA A 189 9.81 -4.30 -38.70
N ALA A 190 9.35 -3.33 -39.51
CA ALA A 190 7.94 -3.19 -39.86
C ALA A 190 7.41 -4.44 -40.59
N ALA A 191 8.18 -5.01 -41.52
CA ALA A 191 7.82 -6.25 -42.19
C ALA A 191 7.73 -7.44 -41.22
N HIS A 192 8.65 -7.54 -40.25
CA HIS A 192 8.58 -8.57 -39.19
C HIS A 192 7.34 -8.39 -38.30
N GLU A 193 7.02 -7.16 -37.91
CA GLU A 193 5.82 -6.86 -37.12
C GLU A 193 4.54 -7.21 -37.89
N GLU A 194 4.47 -6.91 -39.18
CA GLU A 194 3.35 -7.32 -40.03
C GLU A 194 3.24 -8.85 -40.16
N ILE A 195 4.36 -9.55 -40.37
CA ILE A 195 4.39 -11.02 -40.43
C ILE A 195 3.91 -11.60 -39.09
N GLU A 196 4.41 -11.10 -37.96
CA GLU A 196 3.95 -11.52 -36.63
C GLU A 196 2.47 -11.25 -36.41
N TYR A 197 1.97 -10.09 -36.83
CA TYR A 197 0.57 -9.73 -36.72
C TYR A 197 -0.32 -10.66 -37.57
N ILE A 198 0.10 -10.97 -38.80
CA ILE A 198 -0.58 -11.93 -39.67
C ILE A 198 -0.56 -13.31 -39.01
N LEU A 199 0.58 -13.81 -38.54
CA LEU A 199 0.70 -15.12 -37.88
C LEU A 199 -0.16 -15.23 -36.63
N LYS A 200 -0.25 -14.18 -35.80
CA LYS A 200 -1.11 -14.14 -34.61
C LYS A 200 -2.60 -14.15 -34.95
N ASN A 201 -2.99 -13.55 -36.09
CA ASN A 201 -4.39 -13.45 -36.51
C ASN A 201 -4.85 -14.53 -37.50
N THR A 202 -3.94 -15.26 -38.15
CA THR A 202 -4.27 -16.45 -38.94
C THR A 202 -4.53 -17.62 -38.01
N LYS A 203 -5.81 -18.00 -37.85
CA LYS A 203 -6.21 -19.26 -37.22
C LYS A 203 -5.77 -20.44 -38.11
N PHE A 204 -4.58 -20.99 -37.91
CA PHE A 204 -4.32 -22.41 -38.21
C PHE A 204 -5.04 -23.28 -37.16
N LYS A 205 -6.36 -23.19 -37.15
CA LYS A 205 -7.27 -24.19 -36.62
C LYS A 205 -8.37 -24.31 -37.65
N THR A 206 -8.27 -25.33 -38.50
CA THR A 206 -9.28 -26.36 -38.78
C THR A 206 -8.87 -26.99 -40.10
N SER A 207 -8.40 -28.25 -40.08
CA SER A 207 -8.53 -29.28 -41.14
C SER A 207 -7.37 -30.28 -41.24
N ILE A 208 -6.98 -30.95 -40.15
CA ILE A 208 -6.48 -32.34 -40.24
C ILE A 208 -6.96 -33.12 -39.00
N GLN A 209 -8.27 -33.35 -38.93
CA GLN A 209 -8.86 -34.51 -38.25
C GLN A 209 -10.17 -34.80 -38.99
N ASP A 210 -10.05 -35.52 -40.11
CA ASP A 210 -11.02 -36.51 -40.56
C ASP A 210 -10.26 -37.83 -40.70
#